data_AF-A0A3N5WG10-F1
#
_entry.id   AF-A0A3N5WG10-F1
#
_cell.length_a   1.000
_cell.length_b   1.000
_cell.length_c   1.000
_cell.angle_alpha   90.00
_cell.angle_beta   90.00
_cell.angle_gamma   90.00
#
_symmetry.space_group_name_H-M   'P 1'
#
loop_
_entity.id
_entity.type
_entity.pdbx_description
1 polymer ?
#
loop_
_entity_poly.entity_id
_entity_poly.type
_entity_poly.pdbx_seq_one_letter_code
_entity_poly.pdbx_strand_id
1 'polypeptide(L)'
;MFYLVLAAVVARALFQIDNPLDIKYIVGMSVFYLILLIVEPWLISRSLTFLHVLNLLQAGIALFLLAFIDEFDFFSLLFIPPCVLSILHFPLRTAFAWIGAITLVMVVALLDNFPLDESVGYIIIYPAAILLFSGSAYLAMQAEEARNRSEALLADLQVANRKLREYAAQVEELAAANERNRLARELHDSVTQIIFGLTLSAQAARILITRDPPRAAAELDHIQVLAKNALAEMRALIQQLHPRSVAEEGLAVALRRMAG
;
A
#
# COMPACT_ATOMS: atom_id res chain seq x y z
N MET A 1 5.25 -17.89 -22.25
CA MET A 1 5.65 -17.17 -23.47
C MET A 1 6.85 -17.81 -24.16
N PHE A 2 8.01 -17.94 -23.50
CA PHE A 2 9.23 -18.46 -24.14
C PHE A 2 9.10 -19.87 -24.74
N TYR A 3 8.34 -20.76 -24.09
CA TYR A 3 8.02 -22.08 -24.62
C TYR A 3 7.24 -22.04 -25.94
N LEU A 4 6.38 -21.04 -26.14
CA LEU A 4 5.62 -20.88 -27.38
C LEU A 4 6.52 -20.41 -28.53
N VAL A 5 7.47 -19.52 -28.24
CA VAL A 5 8.47 -19.07 -29.22
C VAL A 5 9.31 -20.25 -29.70
N LEU A 6 9.82 -21.06 -28.76
CA LEU A 6 10.58 -22.27 -29.09
C LEU A 6 9.73 -23.28 -29.87
N ALA A 7 8.50 -23.54 -29.43
CA ALA A 7 7.61 -24.46 -30.12
C ALA A 7 7.30 -24.00 -31.55
N ALA A 8 7.08 -22.70 -31.76
CA ALA A 8 6.84 -22.13 -33.09
C ALA A 8 8.07 -22.24 -34.00
N VAL A 9 9.27 -21.96 -33.47
CA VAL A 9 10.55 -22.12 -34.19
C VAL A 9 10.77 -23.58 -34.60
N VAL A 10 10.60 -24.52 -33.67
CA VAL A 10 10.76 -25.96 -33.94
C VAL A 10 9.73 -26.46 -34.95
N ALA A 11 8.46 -26.09 -34.78
CA ALA A 11 7.41 -26.49 -35.70
C ALA A 11 7.71 -26.00 -37.12
N ARG A 12 8.05 -24.71 -37.28
CA ARG A 12 8.40 -24.14 -38.59
C ARG A 12 9.62 -24.81 -39.21
N ALA A 13 10.66 -25.08 -38.42
CA ALA A 13 11.86 -25.77 -38.88
C ALA A 13 11.56 -27.18 -39.41
N LEU A 14 10.72 -27.95 -38.71
CA LEU A 14 10.37 -29.31 -39.14
C LEU A 14 9.54 -29.38 -40.42
N PHE A 15 8.84 -28.30 -40.81
CA PHE A 15 8.06 -28.24 -42.04
C PHE A 15 8.86 -27.78 -43.26
N GLN A 16 10.01 -27.14 -43.07
CA GLN A 16 10.78 -26.51 -44.16
C GLN A 16 12.05 -27.25 -44.52
N ILE A 17 12.46 -28.27 -43.74
CA ILE A 17 13.77 -28.91 -43.88
C ILE A 17 13.62 -30.35 -44.35
N ASP A 18 14.22 -30.63 -45.49
CA ASP A 18 14.23 -31.97 -46.10
C ASP A 18 15.49 -32.78 -45.74
N ASN A 19 16.55 -32.12 -45.25
CA ASN A 19 17.82 -32.78 -44.92
C ASN A 19 17.77 -33.46 -43.53
N PRO A 20 17.95 -34.80 -43.45
CA PRO A 20 17.85 -35.54 -42.19
C PRO A 20 18.97 -35.24 -41.19
N LEU A 21 20.12 -34.69 -41.62
CA LEU A 21 21.18 -34.28 -40.69
C LEU A 21 20.82 -32.98 -39.96
N ASP A 22 20.27 -32.00 -40.67
CA ASP A 22 19.91 -30.69 -40.10
C ASP A 22 18.76 -30.82 -39.11
N ILE A 23 17.79 -31.71 -39.39
CA ILE A 23 16.71 -32.07 -38.47
C ILE A 23 17.26 -32.56 -37.12
N LYS A 24 18.31 -33.41 -37.13
CA LYS A 24 18.91 -33.92 -35.88
C LYS A 24 19.53 -32.80 -35.05
N TYR A 25 20.23 -31.87 -35.70
CA TYR A 25 20.84 -30.73 -35.01
C TYR A 25 19.78 -29.78 -34.45
N ILE A 26 18.72 -29.47 -35.20
CA ILE A 26 17.62 -28.60 -34.75
C ILE A 26 16.92 -29.18 -33.55
N VAL A 27 16.51 -30.45 -33.64
CA VAL A 27 15.80 -31.10 -32.55
C VAL A 27 16.70 -31.19 -31.33
N GLY A 28 17.98 -31.59 -31.50
CA GLY A 28 18.93 -31.68 -30.41
C GLY A 28 19.17 -30.34 -29.71
N MET A 29 19.47 -29.29 -30.47
CA MET A 29 19.72 -27.95 -29.95
C MET A 29 18.46 -27.30 -29.35
N SER A 30 17.28 -27.53 -29.94
CA SER A 30 16.02 -27.01 -29.41
C SER A 30 15.61 -27.71 -28.12
N VAL A 31 15.83 -29.02 -28.00
CA VAL A 31 15.66 -29.75 -26.73
C VAL A 31 16.64 -29.22 -25.69
N PHE A 32 17.90 -28.99 -26.07
CA PHE A 32 18.88 -28.41 -25.15
C PHE A 32 18.47 -27.00 -24.70
N TYR A 33 18.00 -26.15 -25.62
CA TYR A 33 17.45 -24.84 -25.32
C TYR A 33 16.24 -24.91 -24.39
N LEU A 34 15.34 -25.87 -24.61
CA LEU A 34 14.20 -26.13 -23.73
C LEU A 34 14.64 -26.50 -22.32
N ILE A 35 15.64 -27.37 -22.19
CA ILE A 35 16.20 -27.76 -20.89
C ILE A 35 16.77 -26.54 -20.18
N LEU A 36 17.48 -25.66 -20.89
CA LEU A 36 17.99 -24.41 -20.30
C LEU A 36 16.83 -23.55 -19.77
N LEU A 37 15.74 -23.37 -20.54
CA LEU A 37 14.55 -22.63 -20.07
C LEU A 37 13.87 -23.25 -18.84
N ILE A 38 13.86 -24.59 -18.74
CA ILE A 38 13.23 -25.29 -17.61
C ILE A 38 14.09 -25.21 -16.35
N VAL A 39 15.41 -25.33 -16.50
CA VAL A 39 16.37 -25.32 -15.38
C VAL A 39 16.64 -23.90 -14.87
N GLU A 40 16.38 -22.90 -15.70
CA GLU A 40 16.65 -21.50 -15.41
C GLU A 40 16.03 -21.00 -14.07
N PRO A 41 14.73 -21.15 -13.77
CA PRO A 41 14.16 -20.64 -12.50
C PRO A 41 14.85 -21.25 -11.27
N TRP A 42 15.25 -22.52 -11.36
CA TRP A 42 15.98 -23.19 -10.31
C TRP A 42 17.40 -22.65 -10.14
N LEU A 43 18.12 -22.38 -11.24
CA LEU A 43 19.46 -21.77 -11.19
C LEU A 43 19.44 -20.33 -10.66
N ILE A 44 18.44 -19.53 -11.05
CA ILE A 44 18.26 -18.16 -10.57
C ILE A 44 18.09 -18.13 -9.05
N SER A 45 17.35 -19.09 -8.49
CA SER A 45 17.15 -19.21 -7.04
C SER A 45 18.44 -19.48 -6.26
N ARG A 46 19.51 -19.96 -6.92
CA ARG A 46 20.81 -20.27 -6.32
C ARG A 46 21.81 -19.12 -6.43
N SER A 47 22.00 -18.57 -7.63
CA SER A 47 22.90 -17.44 -7.85
C SER A 47 22.62 -16.75 -9.18
N LEU A 48 22.64 -15.41 -9.18
CA LEU A 48 22.55 -14.61 -10.41
C LEU A 48 23.76 -14.79 -11.33
N THR A 49 24.88 -15.32 -10.85
CA THR A 49 26.04 -15.59 -11.72
C THR A 49 25.74 -16.66 -12.77
N PHE A 50 24.84 -17.62 -12.47
CA PHE A 50 24.42 -18.64 -13.43
C PHE A 50 23.65 -18.05 -14.60
N LEU A 51 22.98 -16.89 -14.43
CA LEU A 51 22.27 -16.23 -15.53
C LEU A 51 23.21 -15.73 -16.63
N HIS A 52 24.42 -15.29 -16.29
CA HIS A 52 25.41 -14.91 -17.31
C HIS A 52 25.79 -16.12 -18.18
N VAL A 53 25.95 -17.28 -17.54
CA VAL A 53 26.25 -18.54 -18.23
C VAL A 53 25.06 -18.99 -19.08
N LEU A 54 23.84 -18.91 -18.54
CA LEU A 54 22.62 -19.26 -19.28
C LEU A 54 22.41 -18.36 -20.49
N ASN A 55 22.60 -17.05 -20.36
CA ASN A 55 22.53 -16.12 -21.48
C ASN A 55 23.55 -16.45 -22.57
N LEU A 56 24.79 -16.76 -22.19
CA LEU A 56 25.83 -17.17 -23.13
C LEU A 56 25.45 -18.48 -23.84
N LEU A 57 24.94 -19.47 -23.11
CA LEU A 57 24.54 -20.75 -23.69
C LEU A 57 23.33 -20.59 -24.62
N GLN A 58 22.30 -19.86 -24.20
CA GLN A 58 21.11 -19.61 -25.02
C GLN A 58 21.45 -18.82 -26.29
N ALA A 59 22.23 -17.74 -26.16
CA ALA A 59 22.69 -16.97 -27.31
C ALA A 59 23.61 -17.78 -28.22
N GLY A 60 24.47 -18.64 -27.65
CA GLY A 60 25.34 -19.54 -28.40
C GLY A 60 24.57 -20.59 -29.20
N ILE A 61 23.51 -21.18 -28.62
CA ILE A 61 22.63 -22.12 -29.33
C ILE A 61 21.86 -21.40 -30.44
N ALA A 62 21.28 -20.23 -30.15
CA ALA A 62 20.56 -19.43 -31.15
C ALA A 62 21.48 -19.03 -32.32
N LEU A 63 22.72 -18.62 -32.01
CA LEU A 63 23.73 -18.29 -33.00
C LEU A 63 24.15 -19.52 -33.82
N PHE A 64 24.38 -20.66 -33.17
CA PHE A 64 24.71 -21.91 -33.86
C PHE A 64 23.61 -22.33 -34.84
N LEU A 65 22.35 -22.29 -34.39
CA LEU A 65 21.21 -22.62 -35.26
C LEU A 65 21.05 -21.63 -36.41
N LEU A 66 21.33 -20.34 -36.19
CA LEU A 66 21.25 -19.31 -37.22
C LEU A 66 22.39 -19.38 -38.25
N ALA A 67 23.59 -19.79 -37.84
CA ALA A 67 24.80 -19.74 -38.66
C ALA A 67 25.24 -21.08 -39.26
N PHE A 68 24.68 -22.20 -38.81
CA PHE A 68 25.03 -23.54 -39.29
C PHE A 68 23.89 -24.20 -40.07
N ILE A 69 22.68 -23.67 -39.93
CA ILE A 69 21.49 -24.16 -40.62
C ILE A 69 21.01 -23.01 -41.49
N ASP A 70 21.76 -22.81 -42.57
CA ASP A 70 21.58 -21.75 -43.54
C ASP A 70 20.13 -21.75 -44.07
N GLU A 71 19.67 -20.58 -44.53
CA GLU A 71 18.34 -20.31 -45.11
C GLU A 71 17.20 -19.92 -44.15
N PHE A 72 17.36 -20.00 -42.81
CA PHE A 72 16.23 -19.79 -41.89
C PHE A 72 16.35 -18.61 -40.92
N ASP A 73 15.72 -17.48 -41.28
CA ASP A 73 15.67 -16.24 -40.52
C ASP A 73 15.09 -16.41 -39.09
N PHE A 74 14.08 -17.28 -38.96
CA PHE A 74 13.25 -17.40 -37.77
C PHE A 74 13.98 -17.89 -36.52
N PHE A 75 15.19 -18.48 -36.63
CA PHE A 75 16.01 -18.79 -35.46
C PHE A 75 16.41 -17.53 -34.68
N SER A 76 16.37 -16.35 -35.31
CA SER A 76 16.56 -15.05 -34.67
C SER A 76 15.57 -14.79 -33.52
N LEU A 77 14.39 -15.45 -33.53
CA LEU A 77 13.42 -15.35 -32.43
C LEU A 77 13.94 -15.97 -31.11
N LEU A 78 14.91 -16.90 -31.18
CA LEU A 78 15.52 -17.52 -30.00
C LEU A 78 16.42 -16.56 -29.21
N PHE A 79 16.76 -15.39 -29.75
CA PHE A 79 17.47 -14.35 -28.98
C PHE A 79 16.54 -13.55 -28.04
N ILE A 80 15.22 -13.66 -28.20
CA ILE A 80 14.25 -12.90 -27.38
C ILE A 80 14.28 -13.34 -25.90
N PRO A 81 14.18 -14.65 -25.56
CA PRO A 81 14.21 -15.08 -24.16
C PRO A 81 15.41 -14.54 -23.36
N PRO A 82 16.69 -14.72 -23.75
CA PRO A 82 17.81 -14.21 -22.95
C PRO A 82 17.78 -12.68 -22.79
N CYS A 83 17.26 -11.92 -23.77
CA CYS A 83 17.10 -10.47 -23.66
C CYS A 83 16.01 -10.07 -22.65
N VAL A 84 14.87 -10.77 -22.65
CA VAL A 84 13.80 -10.51 -21.67
C VAL A 84 14.26 -10.91 -20.27
N LEU A 85 14.92 -12.05 -20.13
CA LEU A 85 15.43 -12.53 -18.85
C LEU A 85 16.49 -11.61 -18.25
N SER A 86 17.29 -10.98 -19.11
CA SER A 86 18.23 -9.94 -18.70
C SER A 86 17.52 -8.76 -18.06
N ILE A 87 16.40 -8.29 -18.62
CA ILE A 87 15.59 -7.22 -18.00
C ILE A 87 15.02 -7.66 -16.66
N LEU A 88 14.52 -8.90 -16.59
CA LEU A 88 13.80 -9.40 -15.41
C LEU A 88 14.69 -9.57 -14.18
N HIS A 89 15.97 -9.90 -14.36
CA HIS A 89 16.82 -10.34 -13.25
C HIS A 89 18.10 -9.53 -13.06
N PHE A 90 18.62 -8.86 -14.09
CA PHE A 90 19.84 -8.07 -13.97
C PHE A 90 19.57 -6.59 -13.67
N PRO A 91 20.53 -5.88 -13.04
CA PRO A 91 20.46 -4.43 -12.98
C PRO A 91 20.49 -3.84 -14.40
N LEU A 92 19.81 -2.71 -14.59
CA LEU A 92 19.60 -2.11 -15.91
C LEU A 92 20.89 -1.98 -16.73
N ARG A 93 22.01 -1.62 -16.10
CA ARG A 93 23.30 -1.46 -16.79
C ARG A 93 23.79 -2.75 -17.44
N THR A 94 23.74 -3.86 -16.72
CA THR A 94 24.17 -5.17 -17.25
C THR A 94 23.13 -5.76 -18.17
N ALA A 95 21.83 -5.50 -17.93
CA ALA A 95 20.76 -5.90 -18.83
C ALA A 95 20.92 -5.24 -20.22
N PHE A 96 21.11 -3.92 -20.28
CA PHE A 96 21.35 -3.21 -21.54
C PHE A 96 22.64 -3.65 -22.23
N ALA A 97 23.70 -3.94 -21.47
CA ALA A 97 24.93 -4.49 -22.03
C ALA A 97 24.68 -5.84 -22.72
N TRP A 98 23.92 -6.75 -22.08
CA TRP A 98 23.55 -8.03 -22.67
C TRP A 98 22.66 -7.87 -23.90
N ILE A 99 21.61 -7.06 -23.82
CA ILE A 99 20.70 -6.83 -24.95
C ILE A 99 21.47 -6.25 -26.13
N GLY A 100 22.33 -5.25 -25.90
CA GLY A 100 23.18 -4.66 -26.93
C GLY A 100 24.13 -5.68 -27.56
N ALA A 101 24.82 -6.47 -26.74
CA ALA A 101 25.75 -7.50 -27.22
C ALA A 101 25.03 -8.61 -28.02
N ILE A 102 23.91 -9.13 -27.51
CA ILE A 102 23.10 -10.16 -28.18
C ILE A 102 22.53 -9.64 -29.49
N THR A 103 21.99 -8.42 -29.48
CA THR A 103 21.43 -7.79 -30.70
C THR A 103 22.54 -7.58 -31.74
N LEU A 104 23.73 -7.12 -31.33
CA LEU A 104 24.86 -6.94 -32.24
C LEU A 104 25.30 -8.28 -32.85
N VAL A 105 25.47 -9.32 -32.03
CA VAL A 105 25.84 -10.66 -32.51
C VAL A 105 24.82 -11.21 -33.49
N MET A 106 23.53 -11.07 -33.18
CA MET A 106 22.44 -11.49 -34.06
C MET A 106 22.46 -10.72 -35.40
N VAL A 107 22.67 -9.39 -35.38
CA VAL A 107 22.74 -8.57 -36.60
C VAL A 107 23.94 -8.96 -37.46
N VAL A 108 25.11 -9.18 -36.86
CA VAL A 108 26.30 -9.63 -37.60
C VAL A 108 26.05 -11.00 -38.23
N ALA A 109 25.44 -11.93 -37.50
CA ALA A 109 25.09 -13.24 -38.03
C ALA A 109 24.10 -13.13 -39.21
N LEU A 110 23.09 -12.27 -39.12
CA LEU A 110 22.15 -12.06 -40.23
C LEU A 110 22.80 -11.48 -41.48
N LEU A 111 23.81 -10.61 -41.33
CA LEU A 111 24.55 -10.05 -42.47
C LEU A 111 25.51 -11.06 -43.12
N ASP A 112 26.02 -12.01 -42.34
CA ASP A 112 26.96 -13.03 -42.81
C ASP A 112 26.25 -14.20 -43.50
N ASN A 113 25.05 -14.57 -43.03
CA ASN A 113 24.32 -15.76 -43.48
C ASN A 113 23.24 -15.49 -44.55
N PHE A 114 22.80 -14.23 -44.74
CA PHE A 114 21.73 -13.89 -45.68
C PHE A 114 22.16 -12.81 -46.69
N PRO A 115 21.61 -12.83 -47.93
CA PRO A 115 21.81 -11.78 -48.92
C PRO A 115 21.39 -10.40 -48.42
N LEU A 116 22.10 -9.34 -48.86
CA LEU A 116 21.87 -7.97 -48.39
C LEU A 116 20.44 -7.45 -48.63
N ASP A 117 19.78 -7.89 -49.70
CA ASP A 117 18.40 -7.51 -50.02
C ASP A 117 17.39 -8.07 -49.02
N GLU A 118 17.63 -9.25 -48.46
CA GLU A 118 16.80 -9.85 -47.41
C GLU A 118 17.17 -9.33 -46.01
N SER A 119 18.47 -9.23 -45.72
CA SER A 119 18.97 -8.83 -44.39
C SER A 119 18.51 -7.44 -43.95
N VAL A 120 18.26 -6.53 -44.88
CA VAL A 120 17.71 -5.20 -44.56
C VAL A 120 16.38 -5.30 -43.82
N GLY A 121 15.51 -6.24 -44.20
CA GLY A 121 14.25 -6.49 -43.49
C GLY A 121 14.48 -7.10 -42.12
N TYR A 122 15.33 -8.13 -42.04
CA TYR A 122 15.58 -8.88 -40.80
C TYR A 122 16.22 -8.04 -39.70
N ILE A 123 17.17 -7.18 -40.05
CA ILE A 123 17.87 -6.29 -39.11
C ILE A 123 16.96 -5.19 -38.55
N ILE A 124 15.83 -4.92 -39.19
CA ILE A 124 14.81 -4.04 -38.64
C ILE A 124 13.87 -4.84 -37.73
N ILE A 125 13.35 -5.97 -38.22
CA ILE A 125 12.27 -6.72 -37.56
C ILE A 125 12.74 -7.36 -36.24
N TYR A 126 13.86 -8.08 -36.24
CA TYR A 126 14.26 -8.86 -35.06
C TYR A 126 14.75 -7.97 -33.90
N PRO A 127 15.59 -6.96 -34.12
CA PRO A 127 15.92 -6.00 -33.06
C PRO A 127 14.69 -5.25 -32.54
N ALA A 128 13.75 -4.86 -33.42
CA ALA A 128 12.51 -4.24 -32.98
C ALA A 128 11.67 -5.18 -32.08
N ALA A 129 11.60 -6.47 -32.41
CA ALA A 129 10.94 -7.47 -31.58
C ALA A 129 11.64 -7.62 -30.22
N ILE A 130 12.98 -7.70 -30.18
CA ILE A 130 13.75 -7.73 -28.93
C ILE A 130 13.44 -6.50 -28.07
N LEU A 131 13.50 -5.30 -28.65
CA LEU A 131 13.20 -4.05 -27.94
C LEU A 131 11.76 -3.99 -27.44
N LEU A 132 10.79 -4.46 -28.24
CA LEU A 132 9.39 -4.50 -27.85
C LEU A 132 9.14 -5.45 -26.68
N PHE A 133 9.66 -6.69 -26.74
CA PHE A 133 9.47 -7.68 -25.68
C PHE A 133 10.24 -7.34 -24.41
N SER A 134 11.51 -6.93 -24.52
CA SER A 134 12.29 -6.48 -23.37
C SER A 134 11.74 -5.18 -22.77
N GLY A 135 11.30 -4.23 -23.60
CA GLY A 135 10.71 -2.97 -23.16
C GLY A 135 9.35 -3.16 -22.47
N SER A 136 8.49 -4.01 -23.02
CA SER A 136 7.21 -4.36 -22.38
C SER A 136 7.40 -5.10 -21.06
N ALA A 137 8.36 -6.02 -20.97
CA ALA A 137 8.72 -6.67 -19.72
C ALA A 137 9.20 -5.67 -18.65
N TYR A 138 10.05 -4.71 -19.05
CA TYR A 138 10.53 -3.65 -18.16
C TYR A 138 9.38 -2.78 -17.62
N LEU A 139 8.47 -2.35 -18.51
CA LEU A 139 7.30 -1.56 -18.12
C LEU A 139 6.35 -2.34 -17.20
N ALA A 140 6.15 -3.63 -17.47
CA ALA A 140 5.33 -4.50 -16.63
C ALA A 140 5.90 -4.64 -15.22
N MET A 141 7.22 -4.86 -15.09
CA MET A 141 7.88 -4.90 -13.77
C MET A 141 7.74 -3.59 -13.01
N GLN A 142 7.93 -2.45 -13.67
CA GLN A 142 7.76 -1.15 -13.03
C GLN A 142 6.32 -0.90 -12.58
N ALA A 143 5.35 -1.28 -13.40
CA ALA A 143 3.94 -1.14 -13.06
C ALA A 143 3.58 -1.99 -11.83
N GLU A 144 4.11 -3.22 -11.76
CA GLU A 144 3.93 -4.10 -10.60
C GLU A 144 4.60 -3.54 -9.34
N GLU A 145 5.82 -3.04 -9.44
CA GLU A 145 6.51 -2.42 -8.31
C GLU A 145 5.80 -1.15 -7.82
N ALA A 146 5.36 -0.29 -8.74
CA ALA A 146 4.60 0.91 -8.42
C ALA A 146 3.26 0.56 -7.73
N ARG A 147 2.59 -0.50 -8.21
CA ARG A 147 1.36 -1.00 -7.61
C ARG A 147 1.61 -1.53 -6.20
N ASN A 148 2.61 -2.36 -5.99
CA ASN A 148 2.95 -2.91 -4.67
C ASN A 148 3.30 -1.79 -3.68
N ARG A 149 4.06 -0.77 -4.11
CA ARG A 149 4.35 0.42 -3.30
C ARG A 149 3.07 1.20 -2.96
N SER A 150 2.17 1.37 -3.92
CA SER A 150 0.89 2.05 -3.70
C SER A 150 0.02 1.28 -2.69
N GLU A 151 -0.06 -0.04 -2.80
CA GLU A 151 -0.81 -0.88 -1.87
C GLU A 151 -0.22 -0.81 -0.44
N ALA A 152 1.11 -0.82 -0.31
CA ALA A 152 1.78 -0.65 0.98
C ALA A 152 1.49 0.73 1.61
N LEU A 153 1.60 1.82 0.84
CA LEU A 153 1.31 3.17 1.32
C LEU A 153 -0.16 3.34 1.76
N LEU A 154 -1.10 2.72 1.03
CA LEU A 154 -2.52 2.74 1.41
C LEU A 154 -2.75 2.01 2.74
N ALA A 155 -2.08 0.86 2.96
CA ALA A 155 -2.16 0.14 4.22
C ALA A 155 -1.62 0.99 5.38
N ASP A 156 -0.47 1.65 5.20
CA ASP A 156 0.13 2.53 6.21
C ASP A 156 -0.78 3.73 6.53
N LEU A 157 -1.38 4.35 5.51
CA LEU A 157 -2.34 5.44 5.69
C LEU A 157 -3.58 5.00 6.47
N GLN A 158 -4.10 3.80 6.21
CA GLN A 158 -5.25 3.26 6.94
C GLN A 158 -4.93 3.05 8.42
N VAL A 159 -3.74 2.51 8.74
CA VAL A 159 -3.27 2.34 10.12
C VAL A 159 -3.10 3.70 10.81
N ALA A 160 -2.46 4.66 10.16
CA ALA A 160 -2.27 6.00 10.70
C ALA A 160 -3.61 6.72 10.95
N ASN A 161 -4.56 6.62 10.01
CA ASN A 161 -5.89 7.22 10.16
C ASN A 161 -6.66 6.61 11.33
N ARG A 162 -6.57 5.28 11.51
CA ARG A 162 -7.19 4.59 12.66
C ARG A 162 -6.63 5.09 13.98
N LYS A 163 -5.30 5.16 14.11
CA LYS A 163 -4.64 5.70 15.31
C LYS A 163 -5.03 7.14 15.58
N LEU A 164 -5.12 7.97 14.54
CA LEU A 164 -5.54 9.36 14.69
C LEU A 164 -6.98 9.47 15.22
N ARG A 165 -7.90 8.62 14.74
CA ARG A 165 -9.28 8.56 15.26
C ARG A 165 -9.32 8.09 16.71
N GLU A 166 -8.52 7.09 17.07
CA GLU A 166 -8.40 6.61 18.45
C GLU A 166 -7.87 7.70 19.38
N TYR A 167 -6.82 8.42 18.98
CA TYR A 167 -6.30 9.55 19.76
C TYR A 167 -7.29 10.71 19.84
N ALA A 168 -7.99 11.04 18.75
CA ALA A 168 -9.01 12.07 18.77
C ALA A 168 -10.12 11.73 19.78
N ALA A 169 -10.58 10.48 19.81
CA ALA A 169 -11.57 10.02 20.79
C ALA A 169 -11.06 10.09 22.23
N GLN A 170 -9.80 9.71 22.48
CA GLN A 170 -9.18 9.82 23.80
C GLN A 170 -9.04 11.28 24.26
N VAL A 171 -8.65 12.18 23.36
CA VAL A 171 -8.55 13.61 23.65
C VAL A 171 -9.92 14.20 23.94
N GLU A 172 -10.95 13.82 23.20
CA GLU A 172 -12.33 14.24 23.46
C GLU A 172 -12.82 13.78 24.84
N GLU A 173 -12.58 12.52 25.20
CA GLU A 173 -12.94 11.99 26.52
C GLU A 173 -12.19 12.70 27.65
N LEU A 174 -10.88 12.92 27.49
CA LEU A 174 -10.06 13.64 28.47
C LEU A 174 -10.51 15.09 28.61
N ALA A 175 -10.81 15.77 27.51
CA ALA A 175 -11.33 17.13 27.51
C ALA A 175 -12.68 17.21 28.25
N ALA A 176 -13.60 16.28 27.97
CA ALA A 176 -14.88 16.19 28.67
C ALA A 176 -14.71 15.92 30.16
N ALA A 177 -13.78 15.04 30.56
CA ALA A 177 -13.50 14.76 31.97
C ALA A 177 -12.87 15.97 32.69
N ASN A 178 -11.93 16.66 32.04
CA ASN A 178 -11.32 17.88 32.57
C ASN A 178 -12.36 18.99 32.79
N GLU A 179 -13.29 19.15 31.85
CA GLU A 179 -14.36 20.13 31.96
C GLU A 179 -15.32 19.79 33.11
N ARG A 180 -15.71 18.53 33.28
CA ARG A 180 -16.48 18.08 34.45
C ARG A 180 -15.77 18.38 35.77
N ASN A 181 -14.46 18.14 35.85
CA ASN A 181 -13.67 18.45 37.04
C ASN A 181 -13.55 19.95 37.30
N ARG A 182 -13.43 20.77 36.24
CA ARG A 182 -13.45 22.24 36.35
C ARG A 182 -14.79 22.71 36.94
N LEU A 183 -15.89 22.25 36.36
CA LEU A 183 -17.25 22.57 36.85
C LEU A 183 -17.45 22.12 38.29
N ALA A 184 -17.01 20.91 38.67
CA ALA A 184 -17.13 20.42 40.04
C ALA A 184 -16.38 21.31 41.07
N ARG A 185 -15.20 21.84 40.71
CA ARG A 185 -14.46 22.78 41.57
C ARG A 185 -15.16 24.14 41.68
N GLU A 186 -15.59 24.71 40.55
CA GLU A 186 -16.34 25.98 40.55
C GLU A 186 -17.63 25.89 41.39
N LEU A 187 -18.29 24.72 41.36
CA LEU A 187 -19.42 24.44 42.24
C LEU A 187 -19.04 24.38 43.70
N HIS A 188 -17.99 23.64 44.04
CA HIS A 188 -17.54 23.52 45.42
C HIS A 188 -17.19 24.87 46.03
N ASP A 189 -16.51 25.72 45.25
CA ASP A 189 -16.12 27.06 45.69
C ASP A 189 -17.35 27.96 45.90
N SER A 190 -18.30 27.98 44.95
CA SER A 190 -19.56 28.73 45.08
C SER A 190 -20.38 28.27 46.29
N VAL A 191 -20.56 26.96 46.46
CA VAL A 191 -21.32 26.40 47.60
C VAL A 191 -20.64 26.75 48.93
N THR A 192 -19.32 26.64 49.01
CA THR A 192 -18.56 27.00 50.21
C THR A 192 -18.75 28.48 50.56
N GLN A 193 -18.71 29.37 49.56
CA GLN A 193 -18.93 30.80 49.74
C GLN A 193 -20.35 31.11 50.25
N ILE A 194 -21.38 30.43 49.71
CA ILE A 194 -22.77 30.63 50.16
C ILE A 194 -22.99 30.08 51.58
N ILE A 195 -22.46 28.90 51.90
CA ILE A 195 -22.54 28.33 53.26
C ILE A 195 -21.85 29.23 54.28
N PHE A 196 -20.71 29.83 53.92
CA PHE A 196 -20.04 30.81 54.77
C PHE A 196 -20.91 32.05 55.03
N GLY A 197 -21.52 32.62 53.98
CA GLY A 197 -22.44 33.76 54.10
C GLY A 197 -23.68 33.46 54.93
N LEU A 198 -24.29 32.28 54.75
CA LEU A 198 -25.40 31.79 55.58
C LEU A 198 -25.01 31.66 57.05
N THR A 199 -23.82 31.12 57.32
CA THR A 199 -23.30 30.93 58.68
C THR A 199 -23.07 32.29 59.37
N LEU A 200 -22.49 33.26 58.68
CA LEU A 200 -22.26 34.61 59.20
C LEU A 200 -23.58 35.34 59.48
N SER A 201 -24.54 35.27 58.54
CA SER A 201 -25.86 35.89 58.70
C SER A 201 -26.63 35.26 59.87
N ALA A 202 -26.54 33.93 60.04
CA ALA A 202 -27.16 33.23 61.18
C ALA A 202 -26.54 33.64 62.52
N GLN A 203 -25.22 33.86 62.57
CA GLN A 203 -24.55 34.39 63.76
C GLN A 203 -25.02 35.82 64.06
N ALA A 204 -25.15 36.69 63.06
CA ALA A 204 -25.66 38.05 63.21
C ALA A 204 -27.10 38.07 63.73
N ALA A 205 -27.99 37.27 63.15
CA ALA A 205 -29.37 37.12 63.62
C ALA A 205 -29.43 36.69 65.10
N ARG A 206 -28.57 35.74 65.51
CA ARG A 206 -28.51 35.28 66.91
C ARG A 206 -28.08 36.37 67.89
N ILE A 207 -27.18 37.27 67.49
CA ILE A 207 -26.76 38.43 68.30
C ILE A 207 -27.87 39.49 68.37
N LEU A 208 -28.61 39.68 67.27
CA LEU A 208 -29.66 40.70 67.16
C LEU A 208 -30.97 40.31 67.87
N ILE A 209 -31.27 39.02 68.04
CA ILE A 209 -32.52 38.53 68.67
C ILE A 209 -32.83 39.20 70.02
N THR A 210 -31.81 39.47 70.84
CA THR A 210 -31.98 40.13 72.15
C THR A 210 -31.80 41.64 72.10
N ARG A 211 -31.16 42.18 71.06
CA ARG A 211 -30.70 43.57 70.99
C ARG A 211 -31.54 44.45 70.06
N ASP A 212 -32.02 43.88 68.96
CA ASP A 212 -32.83 44.54 67.92
C ASP A 212 -33.67 43.47 67.18
N PRO A 213 -34.82 43.06 67.76
CA PRO A 213 -35.67 41.99 67.21
C PRO A 213 -36.16 42.23 65.77
N PRO A 214 -36.56 43.46 65.37
CA PRO A 214 -36.92 43.76 63.98
C PRO A 214 -35.78 43.49 62.99
N ARG A 215 -34.55 43.89 63.32
CA ARG A 215 -33.37 43.57 62.48
C ARG A 215 -33.05 42.08 62.46
N ALA A 216 -33.24 41.38 63.57
CA ALA A 216 -33.06 39.92 63.61
C ALA A 216 -34.04 39.20 62.66
N ALA A 217 -35.29 39.65 62.58
CA ALA A 217 -36.27 39.13 61.63
C ALA A 217 -35.83 39.36 60.17
N ALA A 218 -35.33 40.55 59.85
CA ALA A 218 -34.82 40.86 58.51
C ALA A 218 -33.61 39.99 58.12
N GLU A 219 -32.69 39.69 59.04
CA GLU A 219 -31.57 38.77 58.79
C GLU A 219 -32.03 37.32 58.58
N LEU A 220 -33.06 36.88 59.30
CA LEU A 220 -33.66 35.55 59.08
C LEU A 220 -34.33 35.45 57.71
N ASP A 221 -35.03 36.49 57.26
CA ASP A 221 -35.59 36.55 55.90
C ASP A 221 -34.48 36.54 54.85
N HIS A 222 -33.37 37.26 55.10
CA HIS A 222 -32.21 37.28 54.21
C HIS A 222 -31.56 35.89 54.07
N ILE A 223 -31.38 35.18 55.19
CA ILE A 223 -30.93 33.77 55.21
C ILE A 223 -31.86 32.89 54.37
N GLN A 224 -33.18 33.07 54.49
CA GLN A 224 -34.16 32.26 53.77
C GLN A 224 -34.08 32.47 52.25
N VAL A 225 -33.88 33.72 51.81
CA VAL A 225 -33.68 34.08 50.40
C VAL A 225 -32.36 33.53 49.87
N LEU A 226 -31.25 33.73 50.61
CA LEU A 226 -29.93 33.20 50.26
C LEU A 226 -29.95 31.67 50.10
N ALA A 227 -30.57 30.96 51.04
CA ALA A 227 -30.68 29.51 50.99
C ALA A 227 -31.50 29.03 49.78
N LYS A 228 -32.61 29.71 49.45
CA LYS A 228 -33.42 29.37 48.27
C LYS A 228 -32.65 29.59 46.96
N ASN A 229 -31.95 30.71 46.85
CA ASN A 229 -31.17 31.03 45.65
C ASN A 229 -30.02 30.03 45.46
N ALA A 230 -29.29 29.71 46.54
CA ALA A 230 -28.22 28.71 46.53
C ALA A 230 -28.71 27.33 46.07
N LEU A 231 -29.89 26.92 46.55
CA LEU A 231 -30.46 25.62 46.21
C LEU A 231 -30.94 25.57 44.75
N ALA A 232 -31.43 26.69 44.21
CA ALA A 232 -31.80 26.80 42.80
C ALA A 232 -30.57 26.77 41.89
N GLU A 233 -29.51 27.49 42.25
CA GLU A 233 -28.25 27.55 41.50
C GLU A 233 -27.53 26.19 41.50
N MET A 234 -27.45 25.50 42.65
CA MET A 234 -26.91 24.14 42.72
C MET A 234 -27.71 23.15 41.85
N ARG A 235 -29.05 23.23 41.85
CA ARG A 235 -29.88 22.33 41.02
C ARG A 235 -29.66 22.55 39.53
N ALA A 236 -29.59 23.80 39.08
CA ALA A 236 -29.33 24.13 37.68
C ALA A 236 -27.97 23.60 37.21
N LEU A 237 -26.96 23.66 38.07
CA LEU A 237 -25.60 23.22 37.73
C LEU A 237 -25.41 21.70 37.82
N ILE A 238 -26.04 21.00 38.78
CA ILE A 238 -26.05 19.52 38.83
C ILE A 238 -26.66 18.93 37.56
N GLN A 239 -27.69 19.58 36.98
CA GLN A 239 -28.27 19.18 35.70
C GLN A 239 -27.26 19.29 34.55
N GLN A 240 -26.35 20.28 34.57
CA GLN A 240 -25.32 20.44 33.54
C GLN A 240 -24.18 19.41 33.66
N LEU A 241 -23.93 18.86 34.86
CA LEU A 241 -22.94 17.78 35.06
C LEU A 241 -23.43 16.37 34.70
N HIS A 242 -24.75 16.16 34.54
CA HIS A 242 -25.36 14.87 34.18
C HIS A 242 -26.01 14.82 32.77
N PRO A 243 -25.34 15.19 31.66
CA PRO A 243 -25.98 15.08 30.34
C PRO A 243 -26.08 13.63 29.81
N ARG A 244 -25.17 12.72 30.19
CA ARG A 244 -25.09 11.38 29.56
C ARG A 244 -26.23 10.43 29.93
N SER A 245 -26.77 10.47 31.15
CA SER A 245 -27.89 9.57 31.52
C SER A 245 -29.20 9.97 30.84
N VAL A 246 -29.48 11.27 30.74
CA VAL A 246 -30.76 11.76 30.20
C VAL A 246 -30.84 11.60 28.68
N ALA A 247 -29.73 11.75 27.95
CA ALA A 247 -29.70 11.61 26.50
C ALA A 247 -29.76 10.13 26.05
N GLU A 248 -29.05 9.22 26.72
CA GLU A 248 -29.08 7.78 26.40
C GLU A 248 -30.39 7.11 26.84
N GLU A 249 -30.92 7.44 28.02
CA GLU A 249 -32.25 6.97 28.46
C GLU A 249 -33.36 7.55 27.59
N GLY A 250 -33.29 8.82 27.20
CA GLY A 250 -34.26 9.46 26.33
C GLY A 250 -34.32 8.86 24.93
N LEU A 251 -33.16 8.54 24.34
CA LEU A 251 -33.07 7.92 23.00
C LEU A 251 -33.54 6.46 23.02
N ALA A 252 -33.14 5.68 24.03
CA ALA A 252 -33.58 4.29 24.19
C ALA A 252 -35.09 4.19 24.41
N VAL A 253 -35.68 5.12 25.17
CA VAL A 253 -37.14 5.20 25.39
C VAL A 253 -37.86 5.64 24.12
N ALA A 254 -37.31 6.60 23.36
CA ALA A 254 -37.88 7.05 22.08
C ALA A 254 -37.90 5.93 21.01
N LEU A 255 -36.82 5.16 20.90
CA LEU A 255 -36.72 4.04 19.96
C LEU A 255 -37.68 2.89 20.31
N ARG A 256 -37.87 2.56 21.59
CA ARG A 256 -38.87 1.55 22.02
C ARG A 256 -40.30 1.96 21.71
N ARG A 257 -40.61 3.27 21.70
CA ARG A 257 -41.93 3.80 21.35
C ARG A 257 -42.25 3.75 19.86
N MET A 258 -41.24 3.67 18.99
CA MET A 258 -41.43 3.56 17.54
C MET A 258 -41.48 2.12 17.05
N ALA A 259 -41.01 1.15 17.85
CA ALA A 259 -40.91 -0.26 17.49
C ALA A 259 -42.08 -1.13 18.03
N GLY A 260 -43.09 -0.54 18.66
CA GLY A 260 -44.32 -1.19 19.11
C GLY A 260 -45.54 -0.38 18.68
#